data_AF-A0ABD0KNE7-F1
#
_entry.id   AF-A0ABD0KNE7-F1
#
_cell.length_a   1.000
_cell.length_b   1.000
_cell.length_c   1.000
_cell.angle_alpha   90.00
_cell.angle_beta   90.00
_cell.angle_gamma   90.00
#
_symmetry.space_group_name_H-M   'P 1'
#
loop_
_entity.id
_entity.type
_entity.pdbx_description
1 polymer ?
#
loop_
_entity_poly.entity_id
_entity_poly.type
_entity_poly.pdbx_seq_one_letter_code
_entity_poly.pdbx_strand_id
1 'polypeptide(L)'
;MPSDFQDMFPRTRVVIDCTELFTETPKSLVEQSMMYSHYKTHMTWKTLIGVTPNSVVSFVSDLWGGSISDKQIVRKSEILRLCEKGDAIMADKGVLISDLTTPSQIELRNSSRSVGRPFIKTQPEVMEAMKESLSSGKKPKTVYNKHITDEDLAAKPRSLIPSRQETR
;
A
#
# COMPACT_ATOMS: atom_id res chain seq x y z
N MET A 1 4.88 3.08 17.29
CA MET A 1 4.07 4.11 16.61
C MET A 1 4.27 5.41 17.36
N PRO A 2 4.53 6.55 16.69
CA PRO A 2 4.60 7.84 17.39
C PRO A 2 3.31 8.10 18.16
N SER A 3 3.41 8.54 19.42
CA SER A 3 2.25 8.68 20.33
C SER A 3 1.14 9.56 19.73
N ASP A 4 1.49 10.71 19.14
CA ASP A 4 0.53 11.60 18.50
C ASP A 4 -0.25 10.92 17.36
N PHE A 5 0.43 10.08 16.58
CA PHE A 5 -0.20 9.33 15.49
C PHE A 5 -1.10 8.22 16.04
N GLN A 6 -0.70 7.57 17.15
CA GLN A 6 -1.51 6.57 17.84
C GLN A 6 -2.79 7.15 18.42
N ASP A 7 -2.74 8.35 19.01
CA ASP A 7 -3.90 8.99 19.61
C ASP A 7 -4.92 9.43 18.54
N MET A 8 -4.44 9.94 17.40
CA MET A 8 -5.30 10.37 16.29
C MET A 8 -5.81 9.19 15.43
N PHE A 9 -4.97 8.18 15.22
CA PHE A 9 -5.19 7.09 14.27
C PHE A 9 -4.97 5.71 14.89
N PRO A 10 -5.62 5.37 16.02
CA PRO A 10 -5.29 4.18 16.83
C PRO A 10 -5.56 2.85 16.13
N ARG A 11 -6.33 2.86 15.04
CA ARG A 11 -6.69 1.66 14.26
C ARG A 11 -5.96 1.58 12.92
N THR A 12 -5.15 2.59 12.56
CA THR A 12 -4.47 2.59 11.28
C THR A 12 -3.40 1.51 11.27
N ARG A 13 -3.62 0.46 10.48
CA ARG A 13 -2.69 -0.66 10.30
C ARG A 13 -1.60 -0.33 9.29
N VAL A 14 -1.98 0.34 8.21
CA VAL A 14 -1.08 0.64 7.08
C VAL A 14 -1.50 1.93 6.40
N VAL A 15 -0.50 2.71 5.99
CA VAL A 15 -0.62 3.86 5.12
C VAL A 15 -0.24 3.42 3.71
N ILE A 16 -1.13 3.58 2.74
CA ILE A 16 -0.90 3.13 1.37
C ILE A 16 -0.74 4.31 0.41
N ASP A 17 0.21 4.20 -0.51
CA ASP A 17 0.41 5.16 -1.60
C ASP A 17 0.83 4.45 -2.90
N CYS A 18 0.34 4.94 -4.03
CA CYS A 18 0.81 4.49 -5.34
C CYS A 18 2.00 5.34 -5.79
N THR A 19 3.13 4.69 -6.03
CA THR A 19 4.35 5.34 -6.50
C THR A 19 4.62 4.99 -7.96
N GLU A 20 5.06 5.99 -8.71
CA GLU A 20 5.35 5.89 -10.14
C GLU A 20 6.83 6.18 -10.43
N LEU A 21 7.43 5.35 -11.29
CA LEU A 21 8.76 5.54 -11.85
C LEU A 21 8.68 5.92 -13.32
N PHE A 22 9.45 6.93 -13.71
CA PHE A 22 9.64 7.24 -15.12
C PHE A 22 10.46 6.15 -15.81
N THR A 23 10.13 5.91 -17.07
CA THR A 23 10.80 4.92 -17.93
C THR A 23 10.90 5.46 -19.33
N GLU A 24 11.81 4.91 -20.12
CA GLU A 24 11.91 5.23 -21.54
C GLU A 24 10.63 4.89 -22.30
N THR A 25 10.44 5.54 -23.45
CA THR A 25 9.29 5.29 -24.31
C THR A 25 9.42 3.93 -24.99
N PRO A 26 8.52 2.97 -24.73
CA PRO A 26 8.58 1.68 -25.38
C PRO A 26 8.28 1.82 -26.87
N LYS A 27 8.84 0.95 -27.70
CA LYS A 27 8.64 1.01 -29.16
C LYS A 27 7.24 0.59 -29.58
N SER A 28 6.59 -0.29 -28.82
CA SER A 28 5.25 -0.77 -29.09
C SER A 28 4.20 0.25 -28.65
N LEU A 29 3.27 0.61 -29.55
CA LEU A 29 2.14 1.49 -29.22
C LEU A 29 1.23 0.88 -28.15
N VAL A 30 1.12 -0.45 -28.11
CA VAL A 30 0.33 -1.17 -27.09
C VAL A 30 0.96 -0.99 -25.71
N GLU A 31 2.28 -1.12 -25.62
CA GLU A 31 3.02 -0.89 -24.37
C GLU A 31 2.96 0.58 -23.96
N GLN A 32 3.07 1.51 -24.91
CA GLN A 32 2.91 2.94 -24.63
C GLN A 32 1.54 3.24 -24.03
N SER A 33 0.46 2.67 -24.58
CA SER A 33 -0.89 2.85 -24.05
C SER A 33 -1.05 2.28 -22.64
N MET A 34 -0.39 1.16 -22.33
CA MET A 34 -0.40 0.58 -20.98
C MET A 34 0.45 1.38 -19.98
N MET A 35 1.53 2.00 -20.43
CA MET A 35 2.50 2.66 -19.57
C MET A 35 2.27 4.17 -19.42
N TYR A 36 1.49 4.80 -20.30
CA TYR A 36 1.22 6.23 -20.22
C TYR A 36 0.43 6.58 -18.95
N SER A 37 1.06 7.34 -18.06
CA SER A 37 0.38 7.95 -16.92
C SER A 37 -0.16 9.32 -17.30
N HIS A 38 -1.48 9.46 -17.28
CA HIS A 38 -2.12 10.77 -17.48
C HIS A 38 -1.73 11.78 -16.40
N TYR A 39 -1.47 11.30 -15.18
CA TYR A 39 -1.07 12.15 -14.07
C TYR A 39 0.36 12.70 -14.24
N LYS A 40 1.28 11.90 -14.76
CA LYS A 40 2.69 12.27 -14.96
C LYS A 40 3.00 12.76 -16.38
N THR A 41 2.04 12.67 -17.29
CA THR A 41 2.19 12.98 -18.72
C THR A 41 3.42 12.30 -19.34
N HIS A 42 3.70 11.05 -18.93
CA HIS A 42 4.87 10.30 -19.33
C HIS A 42 4.63 8.79 -19.22
N MET A 43 5.49 7.98 -19.86
CA MET A 43 5.57 6.55 -19.57
C MET A 43 6.03 6.34 -18.14
N THR A 44 5.26 5.59 -17.37
CA THR A 44 5.64 5.21 -16.02
C THR A 44 5.32 3.75 -15.73
N TRP A 45 6.03 3.24 -14.74
CA TRP A 45 5.66 2.03 -14.01
C TRP A 45 5.14 2.42 -12.63
N LYS A 46 4.03 1.80 -12.21
CA LYS A 46 3.32 2.10 -10.97
C LYS A 46 3.30 0.88 -10.05
N THR A 47 3.53 1.09 -8.75
CA THR A 47 3.35 0.07 -7.71
C THR A 47 2.63 0.66 -6.50
N LEU A 48 1.94 -0.20 -5.73
CA LEU A 48 1.37 0.15 -4.44
C LEU A 48 2.36 -0.18 -3.33
N ILE A 49 2.56 0.80 -2.45
CA ILE A 49 3.39 0.65 -1.25
C ILE A 49 2.49 0.76 -0.04
N GLY A 50 2.70 -0.13 0.93
CA GLY A 50 2.11 -0.03 2.27
C GLY A 50 3.22 0.23 3.30
N VAL A 51 3.09 1.30 4.06
CA VAL A 51 4.01 1.69 5.13
C VAL A 51 3.29 1.57 6.46
N THR A 52 3.93 0.97 7.45
CA THR A 52 3.36 0.89 8.80
C THR A 52 3.31 2.29 9.44
N PRO A 53 2.46 2.51 10.46
CA PRO A 53 2.53 3.72 11.29
C PRO A 53 3.90 4.02 11.90
N ASN A 54 4.78 3.02 11.98
CA ASN A 54 6.16 3.15 12.45
C ASN A 54 7.12 3.56 11.32
N SER A 55 6.61 3.97 10.16
CA SER A 55 7.41 4.44 9.03
C SER A 55 8.28 3.35 8.38
N VAL A 56 7.87 2.07 8.52
CA VAL A 56 8.57 0.92 7.91
C VAL A 56 7.81 0.46 6.68
N VAL A 57 8.52 0.21 5.57
CA VAL A 57 7.90 -0.39 4.37
C VAL A 57 7.48 -1.82 4.69
N SER A 58 6.17 -2.08 4.58
CA SER A 58 5.55 -3.36 4.93
C SER A 58 4.99 -4.13 3.76
N PHE A 59 4.80 -3.46 2.65
CA PHE A 59 4.18 -4.02 1.48
C PHE A 59 4.67 -3.28 0.24
N VAL A 60 5.02 -4.05 -0.80
CA VAL A 60 5.25 -3.55 -2.15
C VAL A 60 4.53 -4.50 -3.10
N SER A 61 3.63 -3.98 -3.93
CA SER A 61 2.93 -4.81 -4.92
C SER A 61 3.79 -5.12 -6.14
N ASP A 62 3.26 -6.00 -6.99
CA ASP A 62 3.69 -6.12 -8.39
C ASP A 62 3.69 -4.75 -9.11
N LEU A 63 4.44 -4.67 -10.20
CA LEU A 63 4.62 -3.49 -11.03
C LEU A 63 3.59 -3.51 -12.15
N TRP A 64 2.95 -2.38 -12.37
CA TRP A 64 1.89 -2.20 -13.35
C TRP A 64 2.20 -1.01 -14.24
N GLY A 65 1.72 -1.01 -15.48
CA GLY A 65 1.86 0.16 -16.35
C GLY A 65 1.15 1.39 -15.75
N GLY A 66 1.69 2.58 -16.01
CA GLY A 66 1.22 3.85 -15.44
C GLY A 66 -0.24 4.19 -15.68
N SER A 67 -0.89 3.58 -16.67
CA SER A 67 -2.31 3.83 -16.99
C SER A 67 -3.30 3.14 -16.04
N ILE A 68 -2.84 2.18 -15.23
CA ILE A 68 -3.71 1.48 -14.27
C ILE A 68 -4.18 2.44 -13.15
N SER A 69 -5.44 2.28 -12.74
CA SER A 69 -5.97 3.03 -11.59
C SER A 69 -5.48 2.47 -10.26
N ASP A 70 -5.30 3.35 -9.28
CA ASP A 70 -4.84 2.98 -7.93
C ASP A 70 -5.80 1.96 -7.27
N LYS A 71 -7.11 2.12 -7.49
CA LYS A 71 -8.14 1.16 -7.05
C LYS A 71 -7.93 -0.25 -7.61
N GLN A 72 -7.60 -0.35 -8.90
CA GLN A 72 -7.30 -1.66 -9.52
C GLN A 72 -6.04 -2.27 -8.92
N ILE A 73 -5.00 -1.48 -8.63
CA ILE A 73 -3.80 -2.00 -7.97
C ILE A 73 -4.15 -2.52 -6.58
N VAL A 74 -4.87 -1.75 -5.77
CA VAL A 74 -5.30 -2.19 -4.43
C VAL A 74 -6.03 -3.53 -4.49
N ARG A 75 -6.98 -3.68 -5.42
CA ARG A 75 -7.70 -4.94 -5.62
C ARG A 75 -6.78 -6.08 -6.04
N LYS A 76 -5.89 -5.86 -7.01
CA LYS A 76 -5.01 -6.90 -7.58
C LYS A 76 -3.86 -7.29 -6.67
N SER A 77 -3.40 -6.37 -5.83
CA SER A 77 -2.32 -6.56 -4.87
C SER A 77 -2.72 -7.42 -3.66
N GLU A 78 -4.02 -7.60 -3.45
CA GLU A 78 -4.59 -8.34 -2.32
C GLU A 78 -4.19 -7.82 -0.94
N ILE A 79 -3.67 -6.59 -0.84
CA ILE A 79 -3.26 -5.96 0.43
C ILE A 79 -4.36 -5.97 1.50
N LEU A 80 -5.64 -5.88 1.09
CA LEU A 80 -6.77 -5.92 2.01
C LEU A 80 -6.92 -7.24 2.76
N ARG A 81 -6.37 -8.35 2.23
CA ARG A 81 -6.36 -9.65 2.90
C ARG A 81 -5.43 -9.68 4.11
N LEU A 82 -4.52 -8.72 4.21
CA LEU A 82 -3.57 -8.56 5.32
C LEU A 82 -4.17 -7.76 6.49
N CYS A 83 -5.38 -7.21 6.33
CA CYS A 83 -6.06 -6.43 7.34
C CYS A 83 -7.16 -7.27 8.02
N GLU A 84 -7.37 -7.03 9.32
CA GLU A 84 -8.46 -7.65 10.07
C GLU A 84 -9.71 -6.76 10.08
N LYS A 85 -10.87 -7.35 10.37
CA LYS A 85 -12.10 -6.60 10.67
C LYS A 85 -11.83 -5.59 11.79
N GLY A 86 -12.20 -4.33 11.55
CA GLY A 86 -12.00 -3.23 12.48
C GLY A 86 -10.65 -2.51 12.33
N ASP A 87 -9.74 -3.00 11.49
CA ASP A 87 -8.54 -2.25 11.12
C ASP A 87 -8.91 -1.05 10.23
N ALA A 88 -8.05 -0.03 10.23
CA ALA A 88 -8.14 1.11 9.33
C ALA A 88 -6.96 1.15 8.37
N ILE A 89 -7.22 1.51 7.13
CA ILE A 89 -6.19 1.81 6.12
C ILE A 89 -6.21 3.31 5.88
N MET A 90 -5.05 3.93 5.91
CA MET A 90 -4.91 5.34 5.53
C MET A 90 -4.42 5.44 4.08
N ALA A 91 -5.05 6.29 3.27
CA ALA A 91 -4.65 6.53 1.88
C ALA A 91 -4.73 8.03 1.53
N ASP A 92 -4.08 8.43 0.43
CA ASP A 92 -4.26 9.77 -0.13
C ASP A 92 -5.71 9.97 -0.58
N LYS A 93 -6.22 11.21 -0.56
CA LYS A 93 -7.62 11.53 -0.89
C LYS A 93 -8.06 11.05 -2.28
N GLY A 94 -7.12 10.90 -3.21
CA GLY A 94 -7.39 10.39 -4.56
C GLY A 94 -7.69 8.89 -4.63
N VAL A 95 -7.45 8.13 -3.55
CA VAL A 95 -7.59 6.67 -3.53
C VAL A 95 -9.01 6.28 -3.10
N LEU A 96 -9.92 6.18 -4.07
CA LEU A 96 -11.32 5.82 -3.85
C LEU A 96 -11.51 4.30 -3.79
N ILE A 97 -11.29 3.70 -2.62
CA ILE A 97 -11.38 2.24 -2.40
C ILE A 97 -12.39 1.81 -1.33
N SER A 98 -13.29 2.71 -0.92
CA SER A 98 -14.27 2.42 0.14
C SER A 98 -15.17 1.22 -0.18
N ASP A 99 -15.50 1.01 -1.45
CA ASP A 99 -16.26 -0.16 -1.91
C ASP A 99 -15.49 -1.48 -1.78
N LEU A 100 -14.15 -1.43 -1.74
CA LEU A 100 -13.30 -2.59 -1.48
C LEU A 100 -13.10 -2.84 0.02
N THR A 101 -13.07 -1.79 0.84
CA THR A 101 -12.79 -1.90 2.29
C THR A 101 -14.04 -2.18 3.13
N THR A 102 -15.19 -1.58 2.77
CA THR A 102 -16.44 -1.69 3.54
C THR A 102 -16.95 -3.13 3.71
N PRO A 103 -16.95 -4.00 2.69
CA PRO A 103 -17.40 -5.39 2.85
C PRO A 103 -16.58 -6.17 3.88
N SER A 104 -15.29 -5.84 4.00
CA SER A 104 -14.35 -6.46 4.94
C SER A 104 -14.36 -5.78 6.31
N GLN A 105 -15.21 -4.77 6.51
CA GLN A 105 -15.29 -3.96 7.72
C GLN A 105 -13.95 -3.30 8.07
N ILE A 106 -13.25 -2.85 7.04
CA ILE A 106 -12.02 -2.07 7.12
C ILE A 106 -12.39 -0.60 6.90
N GLU A 107 -11.93 0.27 7.81
CA GLU A 107 -12.16 1.70 7.72
C GLU A 107 -11.15 2.33 6.73
N LEU A 108 -11.63 3.02 5.70
CA LEU A 108 -10.77 3.86 4.87
C LEU A 108 -10.66 5.25 5.48
N ARG A 109 -9.44 5.66 5.85
CA ARG A 109 -9.14 7.03 6.27
C ARG A 109 -8.39 7.76 5.18
N ASN A 110 -8.88 8.94 4.83
CA ASN A 110 -8.19 9.80 3.88
C ASN A 110 -7.33 10.80 4.64
N SER A 111 -6.06 10.90 4.28
CA SER A 111 -5.18 11.90 4.88
C SER A 111 -5.62 13.31 4.43
N SER A 112 -5.98 14.19 5.38
CA SER A 112 -6.44 15.57 5.07
C SER A 112 -5.40 16.42 4.34
N ARG A 113 -4.12 16.09 4.54
CA ARG A 113 -2.92 16.55 3.82
C ARG A 113 -2.17 15.32 3.33
N SER A 114 -1.26 15.49 2.39
CA SER A 114 -0.33 14.45 1.90
C SER A 114 0.61 13.94 2.99
N VAL A 115 0.10 13.34 4.06
CA VAL A 115 0.91 12.82 5.16
C VAL A 115 1.77 11.70 4.59
N GLY A 116 3.08 11.91 4.53
CA GLY A 116 4.03 10.93 3.98
C GLY A 116 4.40 11.08 2.50
N ARG A 117 3.90 12.08 1.75
CA ARG A 117 4.24 12.22 0.31
C ARG A 117 5.75 12.28 0.01
N PRO A 118 6.60 12.96 0.81
CA PRO A 118 8.05 12.87 0.65
C PRO A 118 8.60 11.52 1.15
N PHE A 119 8.08 11.02 2.27
CA PHE A 119 8.65 9.90 3.02
C PHE A 119 8.49 8.54 2.31
N ILE A 120 7.34 8.27 1.71
CA ILE A 120 7.07 6.97 1.05
C ILE A 120 7.80 6.89 -0.30
N LYS A 121 7.87 8.01 -1.04
CA LYS A 121 8.45 8.07 -2.39
C LYS A 121 9.97 8.10 -2.43
N THR A 122 10.64 8.39 -1.31
CA THR A 122 12.11 8.50 -1.25
C THR A 122 12.80 7.33 -0.57
N GLN A 123 12.08 6.29 -0.17
CA GLN A 123 12.66 5.08 0.40
C GLN A 123 13.54 4.38 -0.67
N PRO A 124 14.89 4.34 -0.51
CA PRO A 124 15.77 3.76 -1.52
C PRO A 124 15.45 2.29 -1.81
N GLU A 125 15.01 1.57 -0.78
CA GLU A 125 14.59 0.16 -0.86
C GLU A 125 13.44 -0.05 -1.86
N VAL A 126 12.48 0.89 -1.90
CA VAL A 126 11.37 0.85 -2.87
C VAL A 126 11.91 1.07 -4.28
N MET A 127 12.78 2.06 -4.46
CA MET A 127 13.36 2.38 -5.76
C MET A 127 14.21 1.22 -6.29
N GLU A 128 15.01 0.58 -5.43
CA GLU A 128 15.79 -0.60 -5.78
C GLU A 128 14.90 -1.81 -6.10
N ALA A 129 13.90 -2.11 -5.27
CA ALA A 129 12.95 -3.20 -5.54
C ALA A 129 12.23 -3.02 -6.89
N MET A 130 11.85 -1.79 -7.24
CA MET A 130 11.25 -1.50 -8.54
C MET A 130 12.27 -1.65 -9.70
N LYS A 131 13.53 -1.22 -9.54
CA LYS A 131 14.58 -1.41 -10.56
C LYS A 131 14.95 -2.88 -10.77
N GLU A 132 15.06 -3.67 -9.70
CA GLU A 132 15.32 -5.11 -9.77
C GLU A 132 14.21 -5.85 -10.52
N SER A 133 12.97 -5.43 -10.31
CA SER A 133 11.81 -5.98 -10.99
C SER A 133 11.83 -5.67 -12.49
N LEU A 134 12.25 -4.47 -12.86
CA LEU A 134 12.40 -4.07 -14.27
C LEU A 134 13.55 -4.82 -14.97
N SER A 135 14.70 -4.95 -14.31
CA SER A 135 15.89 -5.58 -14.89
C SER A 135 15.78 -7.10 -15.02
N SER A 136 15.02 -7.76 -14.14
CA SER A 136 14.87 -9.22 -14.16
C SER A 136 13.83 -9.72 -15.17
N GLY A 137 13.05 -8.83 -15.80
CA GLY A 137 11.91 -9.19 -16.66
C GLY A 137 10.82 -9.98 -15.93
N LYS A 138 10.92 -10.09 -14.60
CA LYS A 138 9.99 -10.77 -13.71
C LYS A 138 9.20 -9.70 -12.96
N LYS A 139 7.90 -9.94 -12.75
CA LYS A 139 7.10 -9.07 -11.88
C LYS A 139 7.81 -8.90 -10.53
N PRO A 140 7.78 -7.70 -9.89
CA PRO A 140 8.22 -7.59 -8.52
C PRO A 140 7.55 -8.69 -7.74
N LYS A 141 8.33 -9.50 -7.04
CA LYS A 141 7.74 -10.34 -6.02
C LYS A 141 7.16 -9.39 -4.98
N THR A 142 5.93 -9.64 -4.57
CA THR A 142 5.38 -8.99 -3.38
C THR A 142 6.39 -9.22 -2.24
N VAL A 143 7.15 -8.17 -1.89
CA VAL A 143 7.99 -8.21 -0.70
C VAL A 143 7.06 -7.92 0.47
N TYR A 144 6.40 -8.99 0.91
CA TYR A 144 5.84 -9.01 2.25
C TYR A 144 7.00 -9.33 3.17
N ASN A 145 7.49 -8.34 3.91
CA ASN A 145 8.40 -8.63 5.02
C ASN A 145 7.59 -9.40 6.07
N LYS A 146 7.60 -10.74 5.99
CA LYS A 146 7.06 -11.64 7.01
C LYS A 146 7.67 -11.41 8.40
N HIS A 147 8.75 -10.64 8.48
CA HIS A 147 9.44 -10.26 9.70
C HIS A 147 8.90 -8.98 10.34
N ILE A 148 7.90 -8.33 9.75
CA ILE A 148 7.19 -7.24 10.43
C ILE A 148 6.31 -7.88 11.48
N THR A 149 6.75 -7.76 12.71
CA THR A 149 6.08 -8.28 13.89
C THR A 149 4.78 -7.50 14.14
N ASP A 150 3.86 -8.06 14.93
CA ASP A 150 2.68 -7.30 15.39
C ASP A 150 3.09 -6.00 16.13
N GLU A 151 4.33 -5.93 16.65
CA GLU A 151 4.94 -4.74 17.26
C GLU A 151 5.31 -3.67 16.23
N ASP A 152 5.72 -4.07 15.01
CA ASP A 152 6.03 -3.17 13.90
C ASP A 152 4.77 -2.63 13.21
N LEU A 153 3.66 -3.37 13.30
CA LEU A 153 2.32 -3.02 12.80
C LEU A 153 1.51 -2.18 13.80
N ALA A 154 2.11 -1.78 14.93
CA ALA A 154 1.47 -1.32 16.15
C ALA A 154 0.16 -0.54 15.97
N ALA A 155 -0.94 -1.28 16.15
CA ALA A 155 -2.24 -0.79 16.57
C ALA A 155 -2.95 -1.92 17.36
N LYS A 156 -2.41 -2.30 18.54
CA LYS A 156 -3.14 -3.02 19.62
C LYS A 156 -2.27 -3.19 20.88
N PRO A 157 -2.69 -2.64 22.03
CA PRO A 157 -2.83 -3.45 23.24
C PRO A 157 -4.20 -4.11 23.18
N ARG A 158 -4.26 -5.41 22.83
CA ARG A 158 -5.51 -6.19 22.97
C ARG A 158 -5.79 -6.32 24.47
N SER A 159 -6.91 -5.78 24.94
CA SER A 159 -7.58 -6.39 26.08
C SER A 159 -8.04 -7.77 25.65
N LEU A 160 -7.69 -8.78 26.48
CA LEU A 160 -8.11 -10.16 26.33
C LEU A 160 -9.63 -10.21 26.10
N ILE A 161 -10.05 -10.65 24.91
CA ILE A 161 -11.38 -11.21 24.76
C ILE A 161 -11.32 -12.53 25.53
N PRO A 162 -12.09 -12.74 26.61
CA PRO A 162 -12.03 -13.97 27.38
C PRO A 162 -12.35 -15.14 26.45
N SER A 163 -11.54 -16.19 26.58
CA SER A 163 -11.75 -17.49 25.97
C SER A 163 -13.22 -17.86 26.00
N ARG A 164 -13.76 -18.13 24.82
CA ARG A 164 -14.98 -18.90 24.60
C ARG A 164 -14.93 -20.14 25.50
N GLN A 165 -15.62 -20.09 26.64
CA GLN A 165 -15.82 -21.27 27.46
C GLN A 165 -16.75 -22.24 26.74
N GLU A 166 -16.47 -23.50 26.99
CA GLU A 166 -16.81 -24.67 26.22
C GLU A 166 -18.31 -24.96 26.14
N THR A 167 -18.66 -25.61 25.05
CA THR A 167 -19.72 -26.60 24.94
C THR A 167 -19.95 -27.39 26.23
N ARG A 168 -21.19 -27.39 26.70
CA ARG A 168 -21.89 -28.57 27.20
C ARG A 168 -23.38 -28.42 26.99
#